data_AF-A0A0C2X5Z7-F1
#
_entry.id   AF-A0A0C2X5Z7-F1
#
_cell.length_a   1.000
_cell.length_b   1.000
_cell.length_c   1.000
_cell.angle_alpha   90.00
_cell.angle_beta   90.00
_cell.angle_gamma   90.00
#
_symmetry.space_group_name_H-M   'P 1'
#
loop_
_entity.id
_entity.type
_entity.pdbx_description
1 polymer ?
#
loop_
_entity_poly.entity_id
_entity_poly.type
_entity_poly.pdbx_seq_one_letter_code
_entity_poly.pdbx_strand_id
1 'polypeptide(L)'
;MLQFAIIFLISSFLVPALCADPPPAHGSIVKYQGVSAIASSTTQTNGPHHALVVGSQPDREGKHNLAPFAPDRNPRPGQIAVHPDKIVKAHPDNIVRTQKRPRPKLASAVENYQKNNPQSVSISHASTPVVGAKNYRPGHMLSSSGGPRHGGGYRSS
;
A
#
# COMPACT_ATOMS: atom_id res chain seq x y z
N MET A 1 -6.59 3.01 56.09
CA MET A 1 -7.26 2.46 54.89
C MET A 1 -7.19 3.43 53.71
N LEU A 2 -5.99 3.78 53.22
CA LEU A 2 -5.85 4.78 52.14
C LEU A 2 -4.65 4.53 51.20
N GLN A 3 -4.06 3.33 51.21
CA GLN A 3 -2.85 3.02 50.41
C GLN A 3 -3.08 2.00 49.29
N PHE A 4 -4.23 1.31 49.27
CA PHE A 4 -4.52 0.29 48.26
C PHE A 4 -5.25 0.80 47.01
N ALA A 5 -5.76 2.04 47.03
CA ALA A 5 -6.58 2.57 45.92
C ALA A 5 -5.74 3.16 44.76
N ILE A 6 -4.48 3.52 44.99
CA ILE A 6 -3.67 4.25 44.00
C ILE A 6 -3.07 3.33 42.93
N ILE A 7 -2.84 2.05 43.24
CA ILE A 7 -2.20 1.10 42.31
C ILE A 7 -3.16 0.69 41.17
N PHE A 8 -4.48 0.73 41.39
CA PHE A 8 -5.47 0.36 40.37
C PHE A 8 -5.69 1.41 39.27
N LEU A 9 -5.31 2.67 39.50
CA LEU A 9 -5.55 3.75 38.54
C LEU A 9 -4.48 3.85 37.44
N ILE A 10 -3.28 3.30 37.68
CA ILE A 10 -2.18 3.34 36.71
C ILE A 10 -2.25 2.14 35.73
N SER A 11 -2.85 1.02 36.15
CA SER A 11 -3.03 -0.16 35.30
C SER A 11 -4.10 0.01 34.21
N SER A 12 -4.98 1.01 34.31
CA SER A 12 -6.02 1.28 33.29
C SER A 12 -5.56 2.17 32.14
N PHE A 13 -4.41 2.84 32.24
CA PHE A 13 -3.90 3.70 31.16
C PHE A 13 -2.99 2.99 30.15
N LEU A 14 -2.73 1.69 30.33
CA LEU A 14 -1.81 0.92 29.48
C LEU A 14 -2.49 0.06 28.39
N VAL A 15 -3.75 0.35 28.05
CA VAL A 15 -4.46 -0.36 26.96
C VAL A 15 -5.23 0.65 26.13
N PRO A 16 -4.59 1.30 25.14
CA PRO A 16 -4.98 0.98 23.77
C PRO A 16 -3.80 1.06 22.79
N ALA A 17 -2.70 0.35 23.03
CA ALA A 17 -1.62 0.20 22.04
C ALA A 17 -1.64 -1.17 21.32
N LEU A 18 -2.57 -2.06 21.66
CA LEU A 18 -2.53 -3.49 21.29
C LEU A 18 -3.23 -3.88 19.97
N CYS A 19 -3.76 -2.92 19.20
CA CYS A 19 -4.47 -3.25 17.94
C CYS A 19 -4.05 -2.40 16.73
N ALA A 20 -2.85 -1.81 16.75
CA ALA A 20 -2.28 -1.25 15.52
C ALA A 20 -1.45 -2.34 14.82
N ASP A 21 -1.89 -2.77 13.63
CA ASP A 21 -1.05 -3.61 12.77
C ASP A 21 0.31 -2.92 12.58
N PRO A 22 1.44 -3.62 12.82
CA PRO A 22 2.74 -2.99 12.72
C PRO A 22 2.96 -2.44 11.30
N PRO A 23 3.60 -1.26 11.16
CA PRO A 23 3.85 -0.67 9.85
C PRO A 23 4.71 -1.62 9.00
N PRO A 24 4.46 -1.75 7.69
CA PRO A 24 5.23 -2.62 6.80
C PRO A 24 6.74 -2.38 6.95
N ALA A 25 7.49 -3.45 7.22
CA ALA A 25 8.94 -3.37 7.34
C ALA A 25 9.60 -3.21 5.96
N HIS A 26 10.77 -2.56 5.91
CA HIS A 26 11.60 -2.50 4.71
C HIS A 26 11.83 -3.88 4.06
N GLY A 27 11.62 -3.97 2.76
CA GLY A 27 11.70 -5.23 2.02
C GLY A 27 10.47 -6.14 2.14
N SER A 28 9.44 -5.75 2.88
CA SER A 28 8.17 -6.49 2.90
C SER A 28 7.50 -6.44 1.53
N ILE A 29 6.83 -7.52 1.14
CA ILE A 29 6.04 -7.56 -0.10
C ILE A 29 4.58 -7.33 0.25
N VAL A 30 3.99 -6.32 -0.39
CA VAL A 30 2.62 -5.87 -0.13
C VAL A 30 1.80 -5.87 -1.41
N LYS A 31 0.48 -5.97 -1.26
CA LYS A 31 -0.49 -5.66 -2.30
C LYS A 31 -1.02 -4.24 -2.10
N TYR A 32 -1.20 -3.52 -3.18
CA TYR A 32 -1.81 -2.19 -3.20
C TYR A 32 -2.74 -2.08 -4.41
N GLN A 33 -3.66 -1.11 -4.37
CA GLN A 33 -4.50 -0.78 -5.52
C GLN A 33 -3.98 0.51 -6.16
N GLY A 34 -3.74 0.49 -7.46
CA GLY A 34 -3.20 1.68 -8.13
C GLY A 34 -3.05 1.49 -9.63
N VAL A 35 -2.46 2.51 -10.25
CA VAL A 35 -2.07 2.44 -11.64
C VAL A 35 -0.91 1.46 -11.76
N SER A 36 -1.05 0.49 -12.65
CA SER A 36 0.07 -0.35 -13.00
C SER A 36 1.09 0.42 -13.82
N ALA A 37 2.35 0.38 -13.39
CA ALA A 37 3.49 0.77 -14.21
C ALA A 37 3.71 -0.14 -15.45
N ILE A 38 2.81 -1.12 -15.66
CA ILE A 38 2.97 -2.28 -16.55
C ILE A 38 2.95 -1.95 -18.05
N ALA A 39 2.48 -0.79 -18.49
CA ALA A 39 2.27 -0.61 -19.93
C ALA A 39 3.12 0.52 -20.51
N SER A 40 4.21 0.14 -21.18
CA SER A 40 4.76 0.87 -22.34
C SER A 40 3.82 0.82 -23.56
N SER A 41 2.55 0.48 -23.36
CA SER A 41 1.49 0.51 -24.35
C SER A 41 0.24 1.12 -23.71
N THR A 42 -0.65 1.62 -24.53
CA THR A 42 -1.79 2.52 -24.25
C THR A 42 -2.86 2.00 -23.26
N THR A 43 -2.58 0.97 -22.45
CA THR A 43 -3.54 0.34 -21.55
C THR A 43 -3.09 0.47 -20.09
N GLN A 44 -3.45 1.60 -19.48
CA GLN A 44 -3.27 1.86 -18.06
C GLN A 44 -4.27 1.03 -17.25
N THR A 45 -3.88 -0.18 -16.83
CA THR A 45 -4.76 -1.01 -16.01
C THR A 45 -4.70 -0.56 -14.55
N ASN A 46 -5.82 -0.03 -14.04
CA ASN A 46 -6.02 0.16 -12.61
C ASN A 46 -6.37 -1.20 -11.99
N GLY A 47 -5.61 -1.63 -10.98
CA GLY A 47 -5.81 -2.95 -10.40
C GLY A 47 -5.04 -3.20 -9.11
N PRO A 48 -5.23 -4.39 -8.51
CA PRO A 48 -4.40 -4.85 -7.42
C PRO A 48 -3.02 -5.24 -7.96
N HIS A 49 -1.98 -4.65 -7.39
CA HIS A 49 -0.58 -4.86 -7.79
C HIS A 49 0.27 -5.25 -6.59
N HIS A 50 1.38 -5.93 -6.85
CA HIS A 50 2.38 -6.23 -5.84
C HIS A 50 3.51 -5.20 -5.88
N ALA A 51 4.01 -4.86 -4.70
CA ALA A 51 5.16 -3.98 -4.56
C ALA A 51 6.04 -4.41 -3.39
N LEU A 52 7.28 -3.93 -3.43
CA LEU A 52 8.27 -4.06 -2.39
C LEU A 52 8.30 -2.77 -1.56
N VAL A 53 8.23 -2.85 -0.24
CA VAL A 53 8.36 -1.69 0.64
C VAL A 53 9.82 -1.20 0.62
N VAL A 54 10.02 0.07 0.29
CA VAL A 54 11.33 0.73 0.21
C VAL A 54 11.40 1.82 1.28
N GLY A 55 12.54 1.94 1.95
CA GLY A 55 12.68 2.72 3.18
C GLY A 55 12.14 2.01 4.42
N SER A 56 12.64 2.41 5.59
CA SER A 56 12.29 1.85 6.90
C SER A 56 11.21 2.64 7.62
N GLN A 57 10.95 3.88 7.21
CA GLN A 57 10.02 4.79 7.86
C GLN A 57 9.00 5.34 6.86
N PRO A 58 7.76 5.58 7.31
CA PRO A 58 6.79 6.33 6.51
C PRO A 58 7.25 7.78 6.31
N ASP A 59 6.72 8.43 5.28
CA ASP A 59 6.91 9.85 5.06
C ASP A 59 6.09 10.70 6.06
N ARG A 60 6.17 12.03 5.92
CA ARG A 60 5.47 12.99 6.80
C ARG A 60 3.95 12.83 6.77
N GLU A 61 3.38 12.17 5.77
CA GLU A 61 1.96 11.89 5.63
C GLU A 61 1.59 10.48 6.11
N GLY A 62 2.52 9.75 6.72
CA GLY A 62 2.29 8.37 7.16
C GLY A 62 2.30 7.35 6.02
N LYS A 63 2.76 7.73 4.80
CA LYS A 63 2.75 6.85 3.62
C LYS A 63 4.10 6.17 3.46
N HIS A 64 4.07 4.90 3.07
CA HIS A 64 5.27 4.13 2.71
C HIS A 64 5.56 4.24 1.22
N ASN A 65 6.85 4.27 0.88
CA ASN A 65 7.31 4.16 -0.50
C ASN A 65 7.30 2.70 -0.93
N LEU A 66 6.67 2.41 -2.06
CA LEU A 66 6.55 1.07 -2.61
C LEU A 66 7.16 1.02 -4.01
N ALA A 67 8.08 0.10 -4.25
CA ALA A 67 8.59 -0.19 -5.58
C ALA A 67 7.72 -1.25 -6.26
N PRO A 68 6.97 -0.90 -7.32
CA PRO A 68 6.07 -1.84 -7.98
C PRO A 68 6.85 -2.95 -8.67
N PHE A 69 6.26 -4.14 -8.69
CA PHE A 69 6.88 -5.28 -9.39
C PHE A 69 6.89 -5.02 -10.89
N ALA A 70 8.03 -5.31 -11.52
CA ALA A 70 8.17 -5.23 -12.96
C ALA A 70 7.59 -6.50 -13.60
N PRO A 71 6.96 -6.39 -14.78
CA PRO A 71 6.56 -7.57 -15.54
C PRO A 71 7.82 -8.35 -15.92
N ASP A 72 7.94 -9.57 -15.39
CA ASP A 72 9.04 -10.45 -15.74
C ASP A 72 8.66 -11.20 -17.01
N ARG A 73 9.36 -10.93 -18.12
CA ARG A 73 9.17 -11.64 -19.39
C ARG A 73 9.64 -13.09 -19.32
N ASN A 74 10.47 -13.43 -18.35
CA ASN A 74 10.96 -14.80 -18.15
C ASN A 74 11.09 -15.10 -16.64
N PRO A 75 9.96 -15.36 -15.96
CA PRO A 75 9.94 -15.52 -14.50
C PRO A 75 10.77 -16.72 -14.08
N ARG A 76 11.94 -16.46 -13.48
CA ARG A 76 12.70 -17.52 -12.82
C ARG A 76 12.11 -17.81 -11.45
N PRO A 77 12.00 -19.09 -11.04
CA PRO A 77 11.51 -19.44 -9.72
C PRO A 77 12.25 -18.68 -8.61
N GLY A 78 11.50 -17.92 -7.80
CA GLY A 78 12.05 -17.17 -6.67
C GLY A 78 12.70 -15.82 -7.02
N GLN A 79 12.77 -15.45 -8.30
CA GLN A 79 13.23 -14.12 -8.74
C GLN A 79 12.06 -13.13 -8.67
N ILE A 80 12.32 -11.95 -8.15
CA ILE A 80 11.37 -10.84 -8.08
C ILE A 80 12.03 -9.67 -8.79
N ALA A 81 11.40 -9.20 -9.87
CA ALA A 81 11.79 -7.98 -10.55
C ALA A 81 10.92 -6.81 -10.04
N VAL A 82 11.54 -5.66 -9.82
CA VAL A 82 10.89 -4.43 -9.38
C VAL A 82 11.39 -3.27 -10.24
N HIS A 83 10.57 -2.25 -10.43
CA HIS A 83 10.98 -1.00 -11.05
C HIS A 83 11.76 -0.16 -10.03
N PRO A 84 13.09 0.04 -10.17
CA PRO A 84 13.86 0.81 -9.20
C PRO A 84 13.60 2.32 -9.32
N ASP A 85 13.14 2.76 -10.50
CA ASP A 85 12.84 4.12 -10.93
C ASP A 85 11.39 4.54 -10.66
N LYS A 86 10.55 3.65 -10.12
CA LYS A 86 9.14 3.97 -9.84
C LYS A 86 8.82 3.78 -8.36
N ILE A 87 8.18 4.77 -7.77
CA ILE A 87 7.67 4.74 -6.41
C ILE A 87 6.16 4.95 -6.42
N VAL A 88 5.45 4.11 -5.67
CA VAL A 88 4.06 4.30 -5.31
C VAL A 88 4.01 4.60 -3.82
N LYS A 89 3.44 5.75 -3.44
CA LYS A 89 3.17 6.09 -2.04
C LYS A 89 1.83 5.52 -1.62
N ALA A 90 1.80 4.78 -0.51
CA ALA A 90 0.57 4.22 0.03
C ALA A 90 0.52 4.27 1.56
N HIS A 91 -0.66 4.57 2.11
CA HIS A 91 -0.92 4.47 3.54
C HIS A 91 -0.94 2.98 3.95
N PRO A 92 -0.39 2.60 5.13
CA PRO A 92 -0.36 1.20 5.58
C PRO A 92 -1.76 0.56 5.66
N ASP A 93 -2.79 1.34 6.00
CA ASP A 93 -4.18 0.85 6.05
C ASP A 93 -4.82 0.57 4.68
N ASN A 94 -4.17 0.97 3.57
CA ASN A 94 -4.66 0.79 2.20
C ASN A 94 -3.97 -0.38 1.48
N ILE A 95 -3.02 -1.03 2.14
CA ILE A 95 -2.21 -2.12 1.58
C ILE A 95 -2.38 -3.40 2.40
N VAL A 96 -2.06 -4.53 1.78
CA VAL A 96 -2.12 -5.83 2.44
C VAL A 96 -0.75 -6.47 2.41
N ARG A 97 -0.23 -6.83 3.58
CA ARG A 97 1.00 -7.62 3.67
C ARG A 97 0.76 -9.01 3.05
N THR A 98 1.70 -9.45 2.23
CA THR A 98 1.67 -10.82 1.71
C THR A 98 2.49 -11.75 2.58
N GLN A 99 2.18 -13.05 2.54
CA GLN A 99 2.97 -14.09 3.23
C GLN A 99 4.31 -14.40 2.53
N LYS A 100 4.68 -13.62 1.49
CA LYS A 100 5.94 -13.83 0.76
C LYS A 100 7.13 -13.43 1.63
N ARG A 101 8.25 -14.16 1.49
CA ARG A 101 9.49 -13.86 2.21
C ARG A 101 9.96 -12.41 1.94
N PRO A 102 10.27 -11.62 2.99
CA PRO A 102 10.83 -10.28 2.82
C PRO A 102 12.14 -10.28 2.02
N ARG A 103 12.39 -9.19 1.29
CA ARG A 103 13.58 -8.98 0.45
C ARG A 103 14.31 -7.68 0.83
N PRO A 104 14.85 -7.56 2.06
CA PRO A 104 15.50 -6.33 2.52
C PRO A 104 16.67 -5.91 1.64
N LYS A 105 17.51 -6.86 1.18
CA LYS A 105 18.63 -6.56 0.26
C LYS A 105 18.17 -5.94 -1.06
N LEU A 106 17.06 -6.42 -1.62
CA LEU A 106 16.49 -5.87 -2.85
C LEU A 106 15.92 -4.47 -2.60
N ALA A 107 15.25 -4.26 -1.48
CA ALA A 107 14.72 -2.96 -1.11
C ALA A 107 15.83 -1.93 -0.87
N SER A 108 16.95 -2.33 -0.25
CA SER A 108 18.11 -1.44 -0.08
C SER A 108 18.78 -1.13 -1.43
N ALA A 109 18.85 -2.08 -2.35
CA ALA A 109 19.37 -1.83 -3.71
C ALA A 109 18.50 -0.81 -4.47
N VAL A 110 17.17 -0.93 -4.36
CA VAL A 110 16.24 0.05 -4.93
C VAL A 110 16.37 1.41 -4.25
N GLU A 111 16.44 1.44 -2.92
CA GLU A 111 16.61 2.68 -2.16
C GLU A 111 17.91 3.40 -2.53
N ASN A 112 19.02 2.65 -2.68
CA ASN A 112 20.30 3.20 -3.10
C ASN A 112 20.25 3.73 -4.54
N TYR A 113 19.57 3.02 -5.45
CA TYR A 113 19.35 3.52 -6.80
C TYR A 113 18.61 4.86 -6.79
N GLN A 114 17.56 4.99 -5.97
CA GLN A 114 16.76 6.21 -5.86
C GLN A 114 17.54 7.38 -5.26
N LYS A 115 18.35 7.12 -4.23
CA LYS A 115 19.25 8.13 -3.63
C LYS A 115 20.26 8.66 -4.65
N ASN A 116 20.80 7.77 -5.49
CA ASN A 116 21.80 8.14 -6.48
C ASN A 116 21.21 8.72 -7.78
N ASN A 117 19.93 8.49 -8.06
CA ASN A 117 19.27 8.92 -9.30
C ASN A 117 17.90 9.60 -9.04
N PRO A 118 17.83 10.65 -8.19
CA PRO A 118 16.54 11.21 -7.76
C PRO A 118 15.70 11.77 -8.92
N GLN A 119 16.35 12.31 -9.96
CA GLN A 119 15.67 12.88 -11.15
C GLN A 119 14.98 11.83 -12.02
N SER A 120 15.42 10.58 -11.93
CA SER A 120 14.87 9.46 -12.71
C SER A 120 13.69 8.78 -12.02
N VAL A 121 13.36 9.18 -10.78
CA VAL A 121 12.33 8.52 -9.97
C VAL A 121 10.95 9.12 -10.27
N SER A 122 10.07 8.32 -10.86
CA SER A 122 8.66 8.65 -11.01
C SER A 122 7.88 8.29 -9.74
N ILE A 123 7.23 9.28 -9.13
CA ILE A 123 6.41 9.09 -7.92
C ILE A 123 4.93 9.12 -8.30
N SER A 124 4.19 8.11 -7.86
CA SER A 124 2.74 7.98 -8.00
C SER A 124 2.12 7.62 -6.64
N HIS A 125 0.79 7.56 -6.58
CA HIS A 125 0.05 7.26 -5.37
C HIS A 125 -0.89 6.06 -5.56
N ALA A 126 -1.05 5.25 -4.52
CA ALA A 126 -2.11 4.24 -4.50
C ALA A 126 -3.48 4.92 -4.59
N SER A 127 -4.36 4.40 -5.44
CA SER A 127 -5.62 5.07 -5.78
C SER A 127 -6.72 4.83 -4.74
N THR A 128 -6.81 3.62 -4.21
CA THR A 128 -7.81 3.22 -3.21
C THR A 128 -7.26 2.11 -2.30
N PRO A 129 -7.97 1.74 -1.21
CA PRO A 129 -7.61 0.56 -0.43
C PRO A 129 -7.78 -0.73 -1.23
N VAL A 130 -6.81 -1.65 -1.16
CA VAL A 130 -6.92 -2.97 -1.79
C VAL A 130 -7.81 -3.92 -0.96
N VAL A 131 -8.46 -4.90 -1.60
CA VAL A 131 -9.25 -5.93 -0.92
C VAL A 131 -8.43 -6.57 0.21
N GLY A 132 -9.00 -6.61 1.42
CA GLY A 132 -8.37 -7.13 2.63
C GLY A 132 -7.56 -6.10 3.42
N ALA A 133 -7.40 -4.87 2.93
CA ALA A 133 -6.79 -3.78 3.70
C ALA A 133 -7.77 -3.26 4.75
N LYS A 134 -7.26 -2.67 5.85
CA LYS A 134 -8.07 -2.16 6.96
C LYS A 134 -9.13 -1.15 6.53
N ASN A 135 -8.81 -0.28 5.57
CA ASN A 135 -9.73 0.72 5.04
C ASN A 135 -10.58 0.23 3.85
N TYR A 136 -10.50 -1.05 3.49
CA TYR A 136 -11.27 -1.58 2.37
C TYR A 136 -12.78 -1.54 2.66
N ARG A 137 -13.53 -0.87 1.78
CA ARG A 137 -14.98 -0.80 1.82
C ARG A 137 -15.55 -1.30 0.49
N PRO A 138 -16.22 -2.47 0.44
CA PRO A 138 -16.69 -3.07 -0.82
C PRO A 138 -17.68 -2.18 -1.60
N GLY A 139 -18.36 -1.23 -0.93
CA GLY A 139 -19.31 -0.31 -1.58
C GLY A 139 -18.72 0.97 -2.19
N HIS A 140 -17.44 1.30 -1.97
CA HIS A 140 -16.85 2.56 -2.45
C HIS A 140 -16.17 2.45 -3.83
N MET A 141 -16.01 1.24 -4.38
CA MET A 141 -15.35 1.04 -5.69
C MET A 141 -16.27 1.34 -6.89
N LEU A 142 -17.57 1.55 -6.67
CA LEU A 142 -18.53 1.90 -7.72
C LEU A 142 -18.56 3.40 -8.09
N SER A 143 -17.78 4.25 -7.39
CA SER A 143 -17.90 5.71 -7.55
C SER A 143 -16.78 6.38 -8.37
N SER A 144 -15.82 5.62 -8.91
CA SER A 144 -14.72 6.19 -9.72
C SER A 144 -14.86 5.99 -11.23
N SER A 145 -16.02 5.54 -11.71
CA SER A 145 -16.40 5.59 -13.12
C SER A 145 -17.60 6.51 -13.29
N GLY A 146 -17.36 7.82 -13.46
CA GLY A 146 -18.36 8.77 -13.99
C GLY A 146 -19.64 8.95 -13.16
N GLY A 147 -19.75 10.08 -12.47
CA GLY A 147 -21.01 10.54 -11.88
C GLY A 147 -22.12 10.87 -12.92
N PRO A 148 -23.24 11.47 -12.46
CA PRO A 148 -24.59 10.94 -12.60
C PRO A 148 -25.39 11.58 -13.74
N ARG A 149 -26.34 10.84 -14.33
CA ARG A 149 -27.45 11.44 -15.10
C ARG A 149 -28.79 10.90 -14.62
N HIS A 150 -29.43 11.72 -13.81
CA HIS A 150 -30.87 12.00 -13.74
C HIS A 150 -31.84 11.09 -14.52
N GLY A 151 -32.79 10.51 -13.78
CA GLY A 151 -34.20 10.93 -13.86
C GLY A 151 -35.10 10.33 -14.96
N GLY A 152 -36.26 9.83 -14.50
CA GLY A 152 -37.42 9.46 -15.33
C GLY A 152 -37.52 7.94 -15.45
N GLY A 153 -38.52 7.26 -14.89
CA GLY A 153 -39.93 7.62 -14.81
C GLY A 153 -40.69 6.48 -15.48
N TYR A 154 -41.64 5.89 -14.75
CA TYR A 154 -42.51 4.78 -15.11
C TYR A 154 -43.03 4.80 -16.55
N ARG A 155 -43.13 3.63 -17.19
CA ARG A 155 -44.42 3.19 -17.75
C ARG A 155 -44.46 1.69 -18.08
N SER A 156 -45.42 1.04 -17.44
CA SER A 156 -46.06 -0.20 -17.83
C SER A 156 -46.99 0.04 -19.02
N SER A 157 -46.91 -0.85 -20.02
CA SER A 157 -48.01 -1.49 -20.79
C SER A 157 -47.41 -2.16 -22.01
#